data_AF-A0A150TYW2-F1
#
_entry.id   AF-A0A150TYW2-F1
#
_cell.length_a   1.000
_cell.length_b   1.000
_cell.length_c   1.000
_cell.angle_alpha   90.00
_cell.angle_beta   90.00
_cell.angle_gamma   90.00
#
_symmetry.space_group_name_H-M   'P 1'
#
loop_
_entity.id
_entity.type
_entity.pdbx_description
1 polymer ?
#
loop_
_entity_poly.entity_id
_entity_poly.type
_entity_poly.pdbx_seq_one_letter_code
_entity_poly.pdbx_strand_id
1 'polypeptide(L)'
;MRPSAAQIARFAALLSGAVLAACGGSQHAGAAAFWEGGTVDPSKPAEPDAAQKAPRRAVGTPDDFDGAPSTPEERAPSSWVGVRHDLALARAASRAERCSCLAVEVAEARDPRFQWAAGAPETSADTLAVALSARGVPCPGGPADEELRRPSISAVDQEGNDVIIEVEELPPGRPLATGAVIPRPAKGGAIYVKGRSARVPYARAAGGARCKVY
;
A
#
# COMPACT_ATOMS: atom_id res chain seq x y z
N MET A 1 55.34 -16.03 -33.42
CA MET A 1 55.57 -15.01 -34.48
C MET A 1 54.33 -14.13 -34.56
N ARG A 2 54.46 -12.83 -34.25
CA ARG A 2 53.48 -11.77 -34.55
C ARG A 2 53.94 -11.06 -35.83
N PRO A 3 53.01 -10.46 -36.59
CA PRO A 3 53.02 -9.00 -36.75
C PRO A 3 51.57 -8.46 -36.79
N SER A 4 51.31 -7.18 -37.04
CA SER A 4 51.66 -5.93 -36.36
C SER A 4 50.66 -4.89 -36.87
N ALA A 5 50.22 -3.99 -35.98
CA ALA A 5 49.79 -2.60 -36.14
C ALA A 5 49.08 -2.05 -37.41
N ALA A 6 48.08 -1.22 -37.09
CA ALA A 6 47.68 0.04 -37.72
C ALA A 6 46.69 0.01 -38.90
N GLN A 7 45.52 0.63 -38.70
CA GLN A 7 45.17 1.82 -39.48
C GLN A 7 44.09 2.68 -38.80
N ILE A 8 44.35 3.98 -38.87
CA ILE A 8 43.67 5.13 -38.28
C ILE A 8 42.80 5.77 -39.38
N ALA A 9 41.55 6.13 -39.08
CA ALA A 9 40.81 7.23 -39.74
C ALA A 9 39.50 7.45 -38.94
N ARG A 10 39.30 8.49 -38.12
CA ARG A 10 39.07 9.91 -38.46
C ARG A 10 38.00 10.10 -39.54
N PHE A 11 36.77 10.39 -39.13
CA PHE A 11 35.89 11.30 -39.87
C PHE A 11 35.17 12.23 -38.90
N ALA A 12 35.15 13.50 -39.31
CA ALA A 12 34.84 14.67 -38.52
C ALA A 12 33.35 15.06 -38.57
N ALA A 13 32.96 15.73 -37.49
CA ALA A 13 31.95 16.76 -37.30
C ALA A 13 31.05 17.18 -38.49
N LEU A 14 29.75 17.27 -38.20
CA LEU A 14 28.90 18.37 -38.66
C LEU A 14 28.11 18.94 -37.47
N LEU A 15 28.44 20.19 -37.12
CA LEU A 15 27.63 21.08 -36.30
C LEU A 15 26.45 21.61 -37.14
N SER A 16 25.28 21.79 -36.52
CA SER A 16 24.49 23.06 -36.52
C SER A 16 23.01 22.80 -36.22
N GLY A 17 22.44 23.56 -35.28
CA GLY A 17 20.99 23.59 -35.04
C GLY A 17 20.62 24.18 -33.68
N ALA A 18 20.80 25.49 -33.53
CA ALA A 18 20.50 26.27 -32.33
C ALA A 18 19.00 26.60 -32.19
N VAL A 19 18.50 26.49 -30.95
CA VAL A 19 17.53 27.36 -30.25
C VAL A 19 16.09 27.45 -30.80
N LEU A 20 15.13 27.02 -29.97
CA LEU A 20 14.12 27.92 -29.37
C LEU A 20 13.49 27.26 -28.15
N ALA A 21 13.74 27.86 -26.99
CA ALA A 21 13.02 27.62 -25.76
C ALA A 21 11.59 28.14 -25.91
N ALA A 22 10.60 27.26 -25.76
CA ALA A 22 9.22 27.61 -25.49
C ALA A 22 8.78 26.90 -24.21
N CYS A 23 9.32 27.35 -23.07
CA CYS A 23 8.65 27.23 -21.78
C CYS A 23 7.46 28.21 -21.81
N GLY A 24 6.36 27.78 -22.43
CA GLY A 24 5.11 28.51 -22.44
C GLY A 24 4.17 27.97 -21.38
N GLY A 25 3.90 28.79 -20.37
CA GLY A 25 2.57 28.90 -19.76
C GLY A 25 2.08 27.74 -18.91
N SER A 26 2.23 27.92 -17.60
CA SER A 26 1.41 27.35 -16.53
C SER A 26 -0.06 27.11 -16.93
N GLN A 27 -0.49 25.84 -16.96
CA GLN A 27 -1.89 25.50 -16.77
C GLN A 27 -2.05 25.02 -15.33
N HIS A 28 -2.43 25.96 -14.45
CA HIS A 28 -3.11 25.60 -13.22
C HIS A 28 -4.49 25.04 -13.63
N ALA A 29 -4.56 23.72 -13.84
CA ALA A 29 -5.83 23.03 -13.73
C ALA A 29 -6.29 23.20 -12.28
N GLY A 30 -7.33 24.00 -12.10
CA GLY A 30 -7.81 24.48 -10.81
C GLY A 30 -8.16 23.35 -9.86
N ALA A 31 -7.42 23.26 -8.77
CA ALA A 31 -7.80 22.52 -7.56
C ALA A 31 -8.86 23.28 -6.73
N ALA A 32 -9.79 23.97 -7.40
CA ALA A 32 -10.82 24.79 -6.75
C ALA A 32 -12.26 24.30 -6.96
N ALA A 33 -12.53 23.45 -7.96
CA ALA A 33 -13.89 22.98 -8.25
C ALA A 33 -14.32 21.71 -7.49
N PHE A 34 -13.56 21.27 -6.48
CA PHE A 34 -13.89 20.09 -5.66
C PHE A 34 -14.58 20.45 -4.32
N TRP A 35 -14.74 21.74 -4.02
CA TRP A 35 -15.32 22.21 -2.74
C TRP A 35 -16.60 23.03 -2.87
N GLU A 36 -17.25 23.08 -4.03
CA GLU A 36 -18.64 23.56 -4.15
C GLU A 36 -19.65 22.46 -3.78
N GLY A 37 -19.39 21.80 -2.64
CA GLY A 37 -20.42 21.15 -1.84
C GLY A 37 -21.04 22.23 -0.96
N GLY A 38 -22.26 22.66 -1.31
CA GLY A 38 -22.94 23.83 -0.74
C GLY A 38 -22.84 23.96 0.77
N THR A 39 -22.49 25.16 1.22
CA THR A 39 -22.62 25.58 2.61
C THR A 39 -24.09 25.51 3.01
N VAL A 40 -24.43 24.64 3.96
CA VAL A 40 -25.71 24.69 4.66
C VAL A 40 -25.72 25.98 5.47
N ASP A 41 -26.53 26.94 5.06
CA ASP A 41 -26.78 28.17 5.81
C ASP A 41 -27.70 27.84 7.01
N PRO A 42 -27.23 27.95 8.27
CA PRO A 42 -28.01 27.61 9.45
C PRO A 42 -29.13 28.62 9.76
N SER A 43 -29.35 29.64 8.94
CA SER A 43 -30.26 30.75 9.25
C SER A 43 -31.61 30.71 8.52
N LYS A 44 -31.92 29.63 7.78
CA LYS A 44 -33.20 29.52 7.06
C LYS A 44 -34.20 28.63 7.82
N PRO A 45 -35.35 29.16 8.29
CA PRO A 45 -36.42 28.33 8.83
C PRO A 45 -36.99 27.44 7.72
N ALA A 46 -37.05 26.13 7.95
CA ALA A 46 -37.70 25.19 7.05
C ALA A 46 -39.22 25.20 7.26
N GLU A 47 -39.99 25.39 6.18
CA GLU A 47 -41.43 25.16 6.17
C GLU A 47 -41.74 23.64 6.27
N PRO A 48 -42.85 23.24 6.91
CA PRO A 48 -43.09 21.84 7.24
C PRO A 48 -43.93 21.14 6.16
N ASP A 49 -43.34 20.17 5.46
CA ASP A 49 -44.11 19.15 4.75
C ASP A 49 -44.35 17.93 5.65
N ALA A 50 -45.62 17.67 5.88
CA ALA A 50 -46.14 16.62 6.73
C ALA A 50 -46.20 15.27 5.97
N ALA A 51 -45.41 14.29 6.42
CA ALA A 51 -45.71 12.87 6.28
C ALA A 51 -45.06 12.07 7.41
N GLN A 52 -45.82 11.15 7.98
CA GLN A 52 -45.68 10.54 9.30
C GLN A 52 -44.34 9.82 9.54
N LYS A 53 -43.63 10.22 10.61
CA LYS A 53 -42.49 9.49 11.17
C LYS A 53 -42.98 8.44 12.17
N ALA A 54 -42.53 7.20 12.00
CA ALA A 54 -42.43 6.24 13.11
C ALA A 54 -41.62 6.87 14.27
N PRO A 55 -41.94 6.57 15.55
CA PRO A 55 -41.20 7.15 16.67
C PRO A 55 -39.74 6.73 16.57
N ARG A 56 -38.87 7.70 16.22
CA ARG A 56 -37.43 7.50 16.35
C ARG A 56 -37.16 7.33 17.83
N ARG A 57 -36.63 6.18 18.20
CA ARG A 57 -36.07 5.95 19.54
C ARG A 57 -35.09 7.07 19.82
N ALA A 58 -35.19 7.69 21.00
CA ALA A 58 -34.26 8.73 21.41
C ALA A 58 -32.84 8.18 21.27
N VAL A 59 -32.01 8.88 20.50
CA VAL A 59 -30.57 8.67 20.52
C VAL A 59 -30.15 9.03 21.94
N GLY A 60 -29.53 8.07 22.65
CA GLY A 60 -29.09 8.24 24.03
C GLY A 60 -28.31 9.53 24.20
N THR A 61 -28.45 10.14 25.37
CA THR A 61 -27.65 11.28 25.77
C THR A 61 -26.17 10.87 25.85
N PRO A 62 -25.21 11.79 25.67
CA PRO A 62 -23.77 11.47 25.72
C PRO A 62 -23.33 10.73 26.98
N ASP A 63 -24.12 10.82 28.06
CA ASP A 63 -23.91 10.18 29.35
C ASP A 63 -24.35 8.69 29.40
N ASP A 64 -24.99 8.16 28.36
CA ASP A 64 -25.43 6.75 28.29
C ASP A 64 -24.31 5.77 27.86
N PHE A 65 -23.08 6.26 27.69
CA PHE A 65 -21.89 5.47 27.36
C PHE A 65 -20.96 5.39 28.58
N ASP A 66 -21.20 4.43 29.48
CA ASP A 66 -20.32 4.09 30.62
C ASP A 66 -18.99 3.43 30.20
N GLY A 67 -18.73 3.31 28.91
CA GLY A 67 -17.43 2.90 28.38
C GLY A 67 -16.54 4.12 28.23
N ALA A 68 -15.58 4.29 29.14
CA ALA A 68 -14.53 5.30 28.96
C ALA A 68 -13.96 5.19 27.54
N PRO A 69 -13.95 6.27 26.74
CA PRO A 69 -13.38 6.21 25.41
C PRO A 69 -11.89 5.87 25.56
N SER A 70 -11.51 4.65 25.19
CA SER A 70 -10.10 4.34 24.98
C SER A 70 -9.70 5.12 23.74
N THR A 71 -9.14 6.32 23.95
CA THR A 71 -8.47 7.05 22.88
C THR A 71 -7.44 6.11 22.28
N PRO A 72 -7.53 5.76 20.98
CA PRO A 72 -6.42 5.12 20.30
C PRO A 72 -5.20 6.00 20.55
N GLU A 73 -4.14 5.43 21.14
CA GLU A 73 -2.93 6.18 21.38
C GLU A 73 -2.37 6.56 20.01
N GLU A 74 -2.50 7.84 19.65
CA GLU A 74 -2.02 8.37 18.38
C GLU A 74 -0.49 8.28 18.40
N ARG A 75 0.02 7.20 17.83
CA ARG A 75 1.46 6.95 17.75
C ARG A 75 2.05 8.01 16.82
N ALA A 76 3.06 8.72 17.31
CA ALA A 76 3.77 9.71 16.51
C ALA A 76 4.13 9.12 15.14
N PRO A 77 3.79 9.79 14.02
CA PRO A 77 4.03 9.25 12.69
C PRO A 77 5.54 9.11 12.49
N SER A 78 6.05 7.88 12.59
CA SER A 78 7.40 7.58 12.16
C SER A 78 7.40 7.73 10.64
N SER A 79 8.23 8.65 10.11
CA SER A 79 8.28 9.04 8.70
C SER A 79 8.58 7.91 7.70
N TRP A 80 8.78 6.68 8.18
CA TRP A 80 9.13 5.51 7.40
C TRP A 80 8.00 4.49 7.26
N VAL A 81 6.86 4.67 7.94
CA VAL A 81 5.71 3.77 7.82
C VAL A 81 4.99 4.01 6.50
N GLY A 82 4.76 2.93 5.76
CA GLY A 82 4.03 2.96 4.51
C GLY A 82 4.41 1.82 3.56
N VAL A 83 3.71 1.80 2.44
CA VAL A 83 3.93 0.86 1.34
C VAL A 83 5.26 1.16 0.63
N ARG A 84 6.01 0.11 0.28
CA ARG A 84 7.37 0.18 -0.28
C ARG A 84 7.48 -0.59 -1.59
N HIS A 85 7.94 0.11 -2.63
CA HIS A 85 8.21 -0.47 -3.95
C HIS A 85 9.60 -1.11 -4.05
N ASP A 86 10.50 -0.74 -3.15
CA ASP A 86 11.89 -1.21 -3.10
C ASP A 86 12.09 -2.42 -2.18
N LEU A 87 11.04 -2.87 -1.47
CA LEU A 87 11.07 -4.01 -0.57
C LEU A 87 10.43 -5.25 -1.22
N ALA A 88 11.18 -6.35 -1.23
CA ALA A 88 10.69 -7.67 -1.66
C ALA A 88 11.24 -8.78 -0.74
N LEU A 89 10.65 -9.97 -0.85
CA LEU A 89 11.21 -11.18 -0.25
C LEU A 89 12.51 -11.56 -0.97
N ALA A 90 13.59 -11.72 -0.22
CA ALA A 90 14.86 -12.19 -0.73
C ALA A 90 14.71 -13.55 -1.43
N ARG A 91 15.50 -13.80 -2.47
CA ARG A 91 15.44 -15.06 -3.24
C ARG A 91 15.64 -16.31 -2.39
N ALA A 92 16.48 -16.21 -1.35
CA ALA A 92 16.76 -17.31 -0.43
C ALA A 92 15.71 -17.47 0.69
N ALA A 93 14.77 -16.51 0.82
CA ALA A 93 13.72 -16.62 1.83
C ALA A 93 12.71 -17.72 1.46
N SER A 94 12.07 -18.30 2.48
CA SER A 94 11.04 -19.32 2.28
C SER A 94 9.97 -18.85 1.30
N ARG A 95 9.51 -19.78 0.45
CA ARG A 95 8.34 -19.62 -0.42
C ARG A 95 7.18 -20.50 0.03
N ALA A 96 7.20 -20.93 1.29
CA ALA A 96 6.08 -21.64 1.88
C ALA A 96 4.84 -20.74 1.88
N GLU A 97 3.71 -21.30 1.47
CA GLU A 97 2.43 -20.62 1.51
C GLU A 97 2.07 -20.32 2.97
N ARG A 98 1.89 -19.03 3.29
CA ARG A 98 1.45 -18.59 4.62
C ARG A 98 0.00 -18.15 4.61
N CYS A 99 -0.40 -17.47 3.55
CA CYS A 99 -1.77 -17.09 3.25
C CYS A 99 -2.09 -17.61 1.85
N SER A 100 -3.38 -17.80 1.54
CA SER A 100 -3.80 -18.27 0.21
C SER A 100 -3.04 -17.55 -0.90
N CYS A 101 -2.33 -18.33 -1.74
CA CYS A 101 -1.53 -17.86 -2.87
C CYS A 101 -0.34 -16.92 -2.53
N LEU A 102 0.04 -16.75 -1.27
CA LEU A 102 1.11 -15.84 -0.86
C LEU A 102 2.04 -16.46 0.19
N ALA A 103 3.34 -16.29 -0.04
CA ALA A 103 4.35 -16.28 0.98
C ALA A 103 4.37 -14.87 1.61
N VAL A 104 4.39 -14.80 2.93
CA VAL A 104 4.41 -13.54 3.69
C VAL A 104 5.38 -13.64 4.85
N GLU A 105 6.34 -12.73 4.89
CA GLU A 105 7.29 -12.61 6.00
C GLU A 105 7.11 -11.28 6.71
N VAL A 106 7.27 -11.32 8.03
CA VAL A 106 7.20 -10.17 8.94
C VAL A 106 8.42 -10.23 9.83
N ALA A 107 9.23 -9.17 9.86
CA ALA A 107 10.45 -9.09 10.65
C ALA A 107 10.97 -7.66 10.79
N GLU A 108 12.12 -7.49 11.43
CA GLU A 108 12.87 -6.24 11.41
C GLU A 108 13.31 -5.87 9.98
N ALA A 109 13.47 -4.58 9.67
CA ALA A 109 13.77 -4.12 8.30
C ALA A 109 15.08 -4.70 7.73
N ARG A 110 16.06 -5.01 8.60
CA ARG A 110 17.37 -5.57 8.21
C ARG A 110 17.42 -7.10 8.24
N ASP A 111 16.30 -7.79 8.43
CA ASP A 111 16.24 -9.24 8.42
C ASP A 111 16.68 -9.79 7.04
N PRO A 112 17.51 -10.85 6.98
CA PRO A 112 18.03 -11.39 5.73
C PRO A 112 16.96 -11.99 4.81
N ARG A 113 15.72 -12.21 5.30
CA ARG A 113 14.58 -12.60 4.46
C ARG A 113 14.12 -11.48 3.54
N PHE A 114 14.53 -10.24 3.78
CA PHE A 114 14.17 -9.08 2.98
C PHE A 114 15.29 -8.65 2.03
N GLN A 115 14.87 -8.18 0.87
CA GLN A 115 15.75 -7.57 -0.12
C GLN A 115 15.24 -6.17 -0.41
N TRP A 116 16.14 -5.19 -0.24
CA TRP A 116 15.89 -3.78 -0.48
C TRP A 116 16.65 -3.31 -1.72
N ALA A 117 15.96 -2.77 -2.71
CA ALA A 117 16.59 -2.24 -3.93
C ALA A 117 17.38 -0.96 -3.67
N ALA A 118 16.91 -0.12 -2.74
CA ALA A 118 17.55 1.15 -2.36
C ALA A 118 18.37 1.05 -1.05
N GLY A 119 18.52 -0.15 -0.48
CA GLY A 119 19.04 -0.37 0.86
C GLY A 119 17.96 -0.29 1.94
N ALA A 120 18.14 -1.05 3.02
CA ALA A 120 17.19 -1.07 4.13
C ALA A 120 17.17 0.31 4.83
N PRO A 121 16.01 0.90 5.09
CA PRO A 121 15.92 2.15 5.83
C PRO A 121 16.36 1.96 7.28
N GLU A 122 16.74 3.07 7.93
CA GLU A 122 16.87 3.09 9.38
C GLU A 122 15.49 3.06 10.03
N THR A 123 15.23 2.02 10.82
CA THR A 123 13.94 1.79 11.48
C THR A 123 14.12 1.73 12.99
N SER A 124 13.12 2.22 13.74
CA SER A 124 13.10 2.06 15.19
C SER A 124 12.59 0.67 15.57
N ALA A 125 12.78 0.29 16.83
CA ALA A 125 12.27 -0.95 17.40
C ALA A 125 10.73 -1.04 17.37
N ASP A 126 10.02 0.05 17.12
CA ASP A 126 8.55 0.12 17.08
C ASP A 126 7.97 -0.18 15.69
N THR A 127 8.81 -0.55 14.73
CA THR A 127 8.40 -0.83 13.36
C THR A 127 8.81 -2.22 12.92
N LEU A 128 8.10 -2.75 11.93
CA LEU A 128 8.37 -4.03 11.28
C LEU A 128 8.33 -3.83 9.77
N ALA A 129 9.11 -4.61 9.05
CA ALA A 129 8.97 -4.77 7.62
C ALA A 129 8.12 -6.01 7.31
N VAL A 130 7.29 -5.88 6.27
CA VAL A 130 6.50 -6.97 5.71
C VAL A 130 6.78 -7.05 4.24
N ALA A 131 6.98 -8.26 3.73
CA ALA A 131 7.08 -8.52 2.30
C ALA A 131 6.27 -9.74 1.89
N LEU A 132 5.70 -9.68 0.70
CA LEU A 132 4.88 -10.74 0.12
C LEU A 132 5.41 -11.21 -1.24
N SER A 133 5.07 -12.45 -1.62
CA SER A 133 5.35 -13.01 -2.93
C SER A 133 4.31 -14.06 -3.30
N ALA A 134 3.81 -14.02 -4.54
CA ALA A 134 3.04 -15.13 -5.14
C ALA A 134 3.91 -16.08 -5.98
N ARG A 135 5.20 -15.77 -6.14
CA ARG A 135 6.18 -16.60 -6.86
C ARG A 135 6.63 -17.78 -5.99
N GLY A 136 6.66 -18.97 -6.58
CA GLY A 136 6.99 -20.22 -5.93
C GLY A 136 5.92 -20.72 -4.95
N VAL A 137 4.70 -20.15 -5.04
CA VAL A 137 3.59 -20.46 -4.14
C VAL A 137 2.42 -21.02 -4.96
N PRO A 138 1.86 -22.18 -4.58
CA PRO A 138 0.66 -22.71 -5.24
C PRO A 138 -0.48 -21.70 -5.21
N CYS A 139 -1.16 -21.49 -6.35
CA CYS A 139 -2.30 -20.61 -6.42
C CYS A 139 -3.40 -21.14 -7.35
N PRO A 140 -4.30 -22.01 -6.86
CA PRO A 140 -5.35 -22.61 -7.69
C PRO A 140 -6.39 -21.60 -8.20
N GLY A 141 -6.51 -20.43 -7.54
CA GLY A 141 -7.45 -19.37 -7.92
C GLY A 141 -6.85 -18.24 -8.77
N GLY A 142 -5.57 -18.32 -9.14
CA GLY A 142 -4.86 -17.30 -9.92
C GLY A 142 -4.37 -17.83 -11.27
N PRO A 143 -3.74 -16.98 -12.09
CA PRO A 143 -3.05 -17.41 -13.31
C PRO A 143 -2.10 -18.59 -13.06
N ALA A 144 -2.12 -19.59 -13.93
CA ALA A 144 -1.23 -20.75 -13.82
C ALA A 144 0.24 -20.35 -13.94
N ASP A 145 0.54 -19.44 -14.88
CA ASP A 145 1.84 -18.79 -14.99
C ASP A 145 2.04 -17.81 -13.81
N GLU A 146 3.05 -18.10 -12.99
CA GLU A 146 3.38 -17.27 -11.85
C GLU A 146 3.84 -15.87 -12.25
N GLU A 147 4.41 -15.70 -13.46
CA GLU A 147 4.86 -14.41 -13.99
C GLU A 147 3.71 -13.42 -14.18
N LEU A 148 2.52 -13.94 -14.45
CA LEU A 148 1.28 -13.18 -14.63
C LEU A 148 0.59 -12.84 -13.31
N ARG A 149 1.02 -13.40 -12.18
CA ARG A 149 0.49 -13.05 -10.85
C ARG A 149 1.13 -11.77 -10.36
N ARG A 150 0.30 -10.75 -10.07
CA ARG A 150 0.76 -9.40 -9.77
C ARG A 150 0.15 -8.87 -8.46
N PRO A 151 0.34 -9.57 -7.32
CA PRO A 151 -0.08 -9.05 -6.03
C PRO A 151 0.70 -7.77 -5.69
N SER A 152 0.00 -6.75 -5.23
CA SER A 152 0.59 -5.52 -4.71
C SER A 152 -0.13 -5.10 -3.44
N ILE A 153 0.63 -4.60 -2.48
CA ILE A 153 0.06 -3.95 -1.30
C ILE A 153 -0.57 -2.63 -1.75
N SER A 154 -1.86 -2.46 -1.50
CA SER A 154 -2.62 -1.24 -1.82
C SER A 154 -2.69 -0.27 -0.65
N ALA A 155 -2.74 -0.80 0.59
CA ALA A 155 -2.86 0.00 1.79
C ALA A 155 -2.31 -0.73 3.02
N VAL A 156 -1.97 0.05 4.05
CA VAL A 156 -1.70 -0.40 5.40
C VAL A 156 -2.58 0.44 6.32
N ASP A 157 -3.53 -0.21 6.99
CA ASP A 157 -4.50 0.42 7.87
C ASP A 157 -4.33 -0.08 9.30
N GLN A 158 -4.74 0.73 10.27
CA GLN A 158 -4.85 0.32 11.66
C GLN A 158 -6.32 0.14 12.03
N GLU A 159 -6.69 -1.07 12.46
CA GLU A 159 -8.04 -1.40 12.92
C GLU A 159 -7.97 -1.76 14.41
N GLY A 160 -8.27 -0.81 15.28
CA GLY A 160 -8.09 -0.98 16.72
C GLY A 160 -6.62 -1.25 17.07
N ASN A 161 -6.36 -2.42 17.66
CA ASN A 161 -5.00 -2.84 18.01
C ASN A 161 -4.25 -3.52 16.86
N ASP A 162 -4.97 -3.87 15.79
CA ASP A 162 -4.46 -4.68 14.68
C ASP A 162 -3.93 -3.80 13.54
N VAL A 163 -2.96 -4.34 12.80
CA VAL A 163 -2.48 -3.75 11.54
C VAL A 163 -2.99 -4.61 10.39
N ILE A 164 -3.64 -3.98 9.42
CA ILE A 164 -4.25 -4.64 8.27
C ILE A 164 -3.52 -4.22 7.00
N ILE A 165 -2.98 -5.21 6.29
CA ILE A 165 -2.30 -5.03 5.01
C ILE A 165 -3.24 -5.48 3.91
N GLU A 166 -3.63 -4.55 3.04
CA GLU A 166 -4.53 -4.82 1.94
C GLU A 166 -3.74 -5.14 0.66
N VAL A 167 -4.14 -6.21 -0.04
CA VAL A 167 -3.50 -6.69 -1.27
C VAL A 167 -4.47 -6.62 -2.43
N GLU A 168 -4.04 -6.03 -3.53
CA GLU A 168 -4.74 -6.01 -4.80
C GLU A 168 -4.00 -6.79 -5.88
N GLU A 169 -4.71 -7.11 -6.97
CA GLU A 169 -4.12 -7.61 -8.20
C GLU A 169 -3.90 -6.43 -9.15
N LEU A 170 -2.66 -6.21 -9.59
CA LEU A 170 -2.34 -5.09 -10.48
C LEU A 170 -2.30 -5.47 -11.97
N PRO A 171 -2.93 -4.68 -12.85
CA PRO A 171 -2.84 -4.91 -14.29
C PRO A 171 -1.41 -4.68 -14.79
N PRO A 172 -0.94 -5.43 -15.81
CA PRO A 172 0.38 -5.26 -16.45
C PRO A 172 0.83 -3.80 -16.64
N GLY A 173 2.13 -3.55 -16.49
CA GLY A 173 2.72 -2.22 -16.69
C GLY A 173 2.69 -1.29 -15.46
N ARG A 174 1.88 -1.58 -14.44
CA ARG A 174 1.93 -0.84 -13.17
C ARG A 174 3.06 -1.29 -12.24
N PRO A 175 3.76 -0.40 -11.54
CA PRO A 175 4.73 -0.77 -10.50
C PRO A 175 4.08 -1.60 -9.39
N LEU A 176 4.73 -2.68 -8.97
CA LEU A 176 4.31 -3.47 -7.82
C LEU A 176 4.90 -2.88 -6.54
N ALA A 177 4.13 -2.87 -5.47
CA ALA A 177 4.63 -2.74 -4.12
C ALA A 177 4.46 -4.07 -3.40
N THR A 178 5.54 -4.82 -3.26
CA THR A 178 5.53 -6.14 -2.60
C THR A 178 5.92 -6.06 -1.13
N GLY A 179 6.17 -4.87 -0.60
CA GLY A 179 6.52 -4.70 0.80
C GLY A 179 5.95 -3.44 1.44
N ALA A 180 6.04 -3.39 2.75
CA ALA A 180 5.65 -2.26 3.58
C ALA A 180 6.51 -2.20 4.83
N VAL A 181 6.72 -1.00 5.36
CA VAL A 181 7.16 -0.79 6.74
C VAL A 181 5.93 -0.39 7.53
N ILE A 182 5.66 -1.08 8.62
CA ILE A 182 4.45 -0.93 9.42
C ILE A 182 4.84 -0.68 10.87
N PRO A 183 3.98 0.01 11.66
CA PRO A 183 4.17 0.03 13.09
C PRO A 183 3.94 -1.37 13.66
N ARG A 184 4.56 -1.68 14.80
CA ARG A 184 4.18 -2.86 15.59
C ARG A 184 2.70 -2.74 16.01
N PRO A 185 1.92 -3.83 15.97
CA PRO A 185 0.57 -3.83 16.53
C PRO A 185 0.57 -3.33 17.97
N ALA A 186 -0.52 -2.71 18.39
CA ALA A 186 -0.69 -2.36 19.79
C ALA A 186 -0.77 -3.64 20.65
N LYS A 187 -0.65 -3.49 21.97
CA LYS A 187 -0.66 -4.64 22.89
C LYS A 187 -1.93 -5.48 22.70
N GLY A 188 -1.75 -6.77 22.43
CA GLY A 188 -2.85 -7.72 22.18
C GLY A 188 -3.38 -7.70 20.74
N GLY A 189 -2.84 -6.85 19.86
CA GLY A 189 -3.14 -6.84 18.43
C GLY A 189 -2.27 -7.79 17.62
N ALA A 190 -2.61 -7.92 16.34
CA ALA A 190 -1.99 -8.81 15.38
C ALA A 190 -1.79 -8.12 14.02
N ILE A 191 -1.00 -8.73 13.15
CA ILE A 191 -0.87 -8.30 11.75
C ILE A 191 -1.70 -9.25 10.90
N TYR A 192 -2.58 -8.67 10.08
CA TYR A 192 -3.37 -9.40 9.11
C TYR A 192 -3.06 -8.94 7.70
N VAL A 193 -3.15 -9.86 6.75
CA VAL A 193 -3.18 -9.57 5.32
C VAL A 193 -4.55 -9.95 4.79
N LYS A 194 -5.12 -9.12 3.91
CA LYS A 194 -6.41 -9.39 3.25
C LYS A 194 -6.38 -8.97 1.79
N GLY A 195 -7.22 -9.59 0.97
CA GLY A 195 -7.50 -9.08 -0.37
C GLY A 195 -8.35 -7.80 -0.30
N ARG A 196 -8.08 -6.85 -1.20
CA ARG A 196 -8.84 -5.60 -1.37
C ARG A 196 -10.32 -5.83 -1.67
N SER A 197 -10.62 -6.94 -2.33
CA SER A 197 -11.99 -7.39 -2.55
C SER A 197 -12.05 -8.91 -2.57
N ALA A 198 -13.26 -9.46 -2.45
CA ALA A 198 -13.49 -10.90 -2.56
C ALA A 198 -13.06 -11.49 -3.91
N ARG A 199 -12.83 -10.67 -4.96
CA ARG A 199 -12.34 -11.13 -6.27
C ARG A 199 -10.85 -11.40 -6.31
N VAL A 200 -10.08 -10.82 -5.38
CA VAL A 200 -8.63 -11.01 -5.31
C VAL A 200 -8.35 -12.40 -4.71
N PRO A 201 -7.59 -13.29 -5.39
CA PRO A 201 -7.38 -14.66 -4.92
C PRO A 201 -6.39 -14.76 -3.74
N TYR A 202 -5.69 -13.67 -3.44
CA TYR A 202 -4.62 -13.61 -2.45
C TYR A 202 -5.11 -13.37 -1.03
N ALA A 203 -4.22 -13.66 -0.06
CA ALA A 203 -4.30 -13.20 1.32
C ALA A 203 -5.54 -13.66 2.10
N ARG A 204 -6.17 -14.76 1.68
CA ARG A 204 -7.26 -15.39 2.45
C ARG A 204 -6.71 -16.36 3.48
N ALA A 205 -7.37 -16.45 4.63
CA ALA A 205 -7.18 -17.55 5.56
C ALA A 205 -7.96 -18.78 5.07
N ALA A 206 -7.58 -19.97 5.53
CA ALA A 206 -8.41 -21.16 5.39
C ALA A 206 -9.78 -20.91 6.06
N GLY A 207 -10.82 -20.65 5.26
CA GLY A 207 -12.18 -20.36 5.74
C GLY A 207 -12.44 -18.93 6.24
N GLY A 208 -11.55 -17.96 6.00
CA GLY A 208 -11.70 -16.58 6.52
C GLY A 208 -11.26 -15.48 5.55
N ALA A 209 -11.78 -14.26 5.74
CA ALA A 209 -11.53 -13.10 4.88
C ALA A 209 -10.16 -12.43 5.11
N ARG A 210 -9.51 -12.68 6.26
CA ARG A 210 -8.22 -12.10 6.64
C ARG A 210 -7.29 -13.20 7.13
N CYS A 211 -6.03 -13.17 6.72
CA CYS A 211 -4.99 -14.10 7.13
C CYS A 211 -4.08 -13.47 8.20
N LYS A 212 -3.98 -14.09 9.38
CA LYS A 212 -3.09 -13.63 10.45
C LYS A 212 -1.63 -14.04 10.16
N VAL A 213 -0.70 -13.09 10.26
CA VAL A 213 0.73 -13.28 9.95
C VAL A 213 1.68 -12.81 11.05
N TYR A 214 1.18 -12.24 12.15
CA TYR A 214 1.96 -11.92 13.34
C TYR A 214 1.02 -11.86 14.54
#